data_AF-A0A522CN00-F1
#
_entry.id   AF-A0A522CN00-F1
#
_cell.length_a   1.000
_cell.length_b   1.000
_cell.length_c   1.000
_cell.angle_alpha   90.00
_cell.angle_beta   90.00
_cell.angle_gamma   90.00
#
_symmetry.space_group_name_H-M   'P 1'
#
loop_
_entity.id
_entity.type
_entity.pdbx_description
1 polymer ?
#
loop_
_entity_poly.entity_id
_entity_poly.type
_entity_poly.pdbx_seq_one_letter_code
_entity_poly.pdbx_strand_id
1 'polypeptide(L)' 'MKKPQRRKKPAGGLACFQDRLLELLAAGKNPRQVRKALLADDNLAEFHVYIEVMDDRMLEVAAELTGKWGVKGRPS' A
#
# COMPACT_ATOMS: atom_id res chain seq x y z
N MET A 1 20.08 30.36 -9.12
CA MET A 1 18.72 29.83 -8.91
C MET A 1 18.66 28.40 -9.45
N LYS A 2 18.59 27.39 -8.58
CA LYS A 2 18.50 25.98 -9.00
C LYS A 2 17.04 25.67 -9.32
N LYS A 3 16.74 25.26 -10.56
CA LYS A 3 15.39 24.86 -11.00
C LYS A 3 14.91 23.67 -10.13
N PRO A 4 13.65 23.65 -9.68
CA PRO A 4 13.12 22.50 -8.95
C PRO A 4 13.12 21.31 -9.89
N GLN A 5 13.95 20.33 -9.56
CA GLN A 5 13.99 19.05 -10.24
C GLN A 5 12.63 18.40 -10.04
N ARG A 6 11.76 18.47 -11.06
CA ARG A 6 10.52 17.69 -11.10
C ARG A 6 10.92 16.24 -10.84
N ARG A 7 10.62 15.75 -9.63
CA ARG A 7 10.78 14.33 -9.29
C ARG A 7 10.02 13.59 -10.38
N LYS A 8 10.71 12.77 -11.17
CA LYS A 8 10.07 11.90 -12.16
C LYS A 8 9.06 11.08 -11.36
N LYS A 9 7.75 11.30 -11.57
CA LYS A 9 6.72 10.39 -11.06
C LYS A 9 7.07 9.01 -11.64
N PRO A 10 7.32 7.98 -10.82
CA PRO A 10 7.47 6.64 -11.36
C PRO A 10 6.20 6.31 -12.15
N ALA A 11 6.35 5.68 -13.31
CA ALA A 11 5.26 5.25 -14.19
C ALA A 11 4.41 4.11 -13.58
N GLY A 12 4.23 4.08 -12.25
CA GLY A 12 3.69 2.95 -11.53
C GLY A 12 3.16 3.32 -10.14
N GLY A 13 2.35 4.37 -10.03
CA GLY A 13 1.66 4.71 -8.77
C GLY A 13 0.86 3.52 -8.22
N LEU A 14 0.18 2.77 -9.10
CA LEU A 14 -0.58 1.59 -8.71
C LEU A 14 0.31 0.44 -8.22
N ALA A 15 1.47 0.22 -8.85
CA ALA A 15 2.44 -0.77 -8.39
C ALA A 15 2.98 -0.39 -7.01
N CYS A 16 3.27 0.89 -6.78
CA CYS A 16 3.70 1.40 -5.48
C CYS A 16 2.61 1.21 -4.40
N PHE A 17 1.35 1.48 -4.73
CA PHE A 17 0.22 1.19 -3.85
C PHE A 17 0.13 -0.30 -3.51
N GLN A 18 0.20 -1.16 -4.52
CA GLN A 18 0.12 -2.61 -4.36
C GLN A 18 1.26 -3.16 -3.49
N ASP A 19 2.51 -2.77 -3.78
CA ASP A 19 3.68 -3.19 -3.01
C ASP A 19 3.54 -2.76 -1.55
N ARG A 20 3.14 -1.50 -1.32
CA ARG A 20 2.98 -0.97 0.03
C ARG A 20 1.87 -1.68 0.80
N LEU A 21 0.75 -1.98 0.15
CA LEU A 21 -0.34 -2.76 0.75
C LEU A 21 0.15 -4.16 1.15
N LEU A 22 0.86 -4.85 0.26
CA LEU A 22 1.39 -6.19 0.52
C LEU A 22 2.41 -6.20 1.67
N GLU A 23 3.30 -5.22 1.75
CA GLU A 23 4.23 -5.07 2.87
C GLU A 23 3.49 -4.94 4.22
N LEU A 24 2.44 -4.11 4.26
CA LEU A 24 1.68 -3.88 5.49
C LEU A 24 0.89 -5.13 5.92
N LEU A 25 0.35 -5.87 4.95
CA LEU A 25 -0.35 -7.14 5.20
C LEU A 25 0.62 -8.23 5.65
N ALA A 26 1.79 -8.35 5.01
CA ALA A 26 2.83 -9.30 5.39
C ALA A 26 3.42 -9.01 6.78
N ALA A 27 3.41 -7.75 7.21
CA ALA A 27 3.78 -7.34 8.57
C ALA A 27 2.72 -7.68 9.64
N GLY A 28 1.60 -8.32 9.26
CA GLY A 28 0.56 -8.77 10.18
C GLY A 28 -0.26 -7.63 10.79
N LYS A 29 -0.28 -6.45 10.14
CA LYS A 29 -1.10 -5.32 10.60
C LYS A 29 -2.58 -5.62 10.42
N ASN A 30 -3.40 -5.18 11.37
CA ASN A 30 -4.85 -5.27 11.22
C ASN A 30 -5.36 -4.24 10.17
N PRO A 31 -6.57 -4.42 9.61
CA PRO A 31 -7.12 -3.54 8.57
C PRO A 31 -7.06 -2.04 8.89
N ARG A 32 -7.40 -1.64 10.12
CA ARG A 32 -7.34 -0.22 10.54
C ARG A 32 -5.91 0.32 10.51
N GLN A 33 -4.94 -0.47 10.95
CA GLN A 33 -3.53 -0.09 10.91
C GLN A 33 -2.98 -0.03 9.48
N VAL A 34 -3.43 -0.92 8.59
CA VAL A 34 -3.09 -0.89 7.16
C VAL A 34 -3.61 0.39 6.53
N ARG A 35 -4.91 0.70 6.69
CA ARG A 35 -5.52 1.93 6.17
C ARG A 35 -4.79 3.19 6.66
N LYS A 36 -4.56 3.29 7.97
CA LYS A 36 -3.86 4.44 8.56
C LYS A 36 -2.44 4.60 7.98
N ALA A 37 -1.73 3.49 7.75
CA ALA A 37 -0.39 3.54 7.19
C ALA A 37 -0.39 3.93 5.70
N LEU A 38 -1.40 3.53 4.93
CA LEU A 38 -1.56 3.93 3.52
C LEU A 38 -1.91 5.43 3.40
N LEU A 39 -2.77 5.95 4.27
CA LEU A 39 -3.11 7.38 4.33
C LEU A 39 -1.96 8.27 4.83
N ALA A 40 -1.02 7.71 5.59
CA ALA A 40 0.15 8.43 6.07
C ALA A 40 1.31 8.45 5.04
N ASP A 41 1.18 7.74 3.91
CA ASP A 41 2.22 7.67 2.89
C ASP A 41 1.99 8.75 1.81
N ASP A 42 2.84 9.78 1.81
CA ASP A 42 2.79 10.88 0.84
C ASP A 42 2.99 10.41 -0.61
N ASN A 43 3.66 9.27 -0.83
CA ASN A 43 3.83 8.70 -2.16
C ASN A 43 2.52 8.12 -2.70
N LEU A 44 1.55 7.87 -1.81
CA LEU A 44 0.22 7.35 -2.14
C LEU A 44 -0.87 8.44 -2.11
N ALA A 45 -0.49 9.72 -2.04
CA ALA A 45 -1.44 10.84 -1.96
C ALA A 45 -2.51 10.81 -3.07
N GLU A 46 -2.16 10.34 -4.27
CA GLU A 46 -3.13 10.20 -5.38
C GLU A 46 -4.20 9.12 -5.15
N PHE A 47 -3.97 8.20 -4.21
CA PHE A 47 -4.89 7.13 -3.83
C PHE A 47 -5.62 7.41 -2.52
N HIS A 48 -5.32 8.49 -1.79
CA HIS A 48 -5.91 8.73 -0.46
C HIS A 48 -7.43 8.74 -0.47
N VAL A 49 -8.05 9.39 -1.47
CA VAL A 49 -9.52 9.39 -1.65
C VAL A 49 -10.06 7.96 -1.80
N TYR A 50 -9.38 7.13 -2.61
CA TYR A 50 -9.76 5.72 -2.77
C TYR A 50 -9.57 4.94 -1.45
N ILE A 51 -8.48 5.17 -0.73
CA ILE A 51 -8.18 4.52 0.54
C ILE A 51 -9.18 4.92 1.64
N GLU A 52 -9.69 6.15 1.64
CA GLU A 52 -10.70 6.63 2.59
C GLU A 52 -12.05 5.95 2.40
N VAL A 53 -12.47 5.73 1.15
CA VAL A 53 -13.76 5.09 0.83
C VAL A 53 -13.69 3.57 0.69
N MET A 54 -12.47 3.00 0.71
CA MET A 54 -12.25 1.56 0.67
C MET A 54 -13.06 0.87 1.79
N ASP A 55 -13.65 -0.28 1.52
CA ASP A 55 -14.35 -1.06 2.55
C ASP A 55 -13.32 -1.80 3.43
N ASP A 56 -13.49 -1.75 4.75
CA ASP A 56 -12.65 -2.51 5.70
C ASP A 56 -12.69 -4.02 5.39
N ARG A 57 -13.81 -4.53 4.86
CA ARG A 57 -13.96 -5.93 4.46
C ARG A 57 -12.98 -6.34 3.37
N MET A 58 -12.61 -5.44 2.47
CA MET A 58 -11.60 -5.74 1.45
C MET A 58 -10.21 -5.93 2.06
N LEU A 59 -9.86 -5.14 3.07
CA LEU A 59 -8.60 -5.29 3.80
C LEU A 59 -8.60 -6.56 4.66
N GLU A 60 -9.73 -6.92 5.25
CA GLU A 60 -9.89 -8.21 5.96
C GLU A 60 -9.65 -9.39 5.03
N VAL A 61 -10.31 -9.40 3.86
CA VAL A 61 -10.10 -10.45 2.85
C VAL A 61 -8.64 -10.46 2.42
N ALA A 62 -8.03 -9.31 2.10
CA ALA A 62 -6.63 -9.25 1.69
C ALA A 62 -5.67 -9.78 2.77
N ALA A 63 -5.94 -9.49 4.06
CA ALA A 63 -5.17 -10.02 5.17
C ALA A 63 -5.33 -11.54 5.31
N GLU A 64 -6.55 -12.07 5.17
CA GLU A 64 -6.81 -13.50 5.21
C GLU A 64 -6.12 -14.24 4.05
N LEU A 65 -6.21 -13.70 2.83
CA LEU A 65 -5.54 -14.24 1.64
C LEU A 65 -4.02 -14.23 1.81
N THR A 66 -3.47 -13.15 2.37
CA THR A 66 -2.02 -13.04 2.65
C THR A 66 -1.60 -14.04 3.72
N GLY A 67 -2.42 -14.27 4.76
CA GLY A 67 -2.14 -15.28 5.77
C GLY A 67 -2.18 -16.72 5.25
N LYS A 68 -3.08 -17.01 4.30
CA LYS A 68 -3.25 -18.36 3.71
C LYS A 68 -2.24 -18.67 2.60
N TRP A 69 -1.96 -17.68 1.75
CA TRP A 69 -1.23 -17.86 0.49
C TRP A 69 -0.09 -16.86 0.26
N GLY A 70 0.15 -15.93 1.18
CA GLY A 70 1.35 -15.10 1.21
C GLY A 70 2.57 -15.93 1.64
N VAL A 71 2.89 -16.96 0.86
CA VAL A 71 3.95 -17.92 1.15
C VAL A 71 5.30 -17.21 1.21
N LYS A 72 6.02 -17.45 2.30
CA LYS A 72 7.48 -17.30 2.44
C LYS A 72 8.19 -17.88 1.22
N GLY A 73 8.60 -17.05 0.26
CA GLY A 73 9.22 -17.56 -0.96
C GLY A 73 9.63 -16.52 -1.99
N ARG A 74 9.88 -15.26 -1.61
CA ARG A 74 10.60 -14.35 -2.51
C ARG A 74 12.10 -14.63 -2.32
N PRO A 75 12.82 -15.24 -3.29
CA PRO A 75 14.27 -15.38 -3.17
C PRO A 75 14.88 -13.99 -3.05
N SER A 76 15.78 -13.87 -2.06
CA SER A 76 16.59 -12.67 -1.79
C SER A 76 17.50 -12.31 -2.95
#